data_AF-A0AA94F6A2-F1
#
_entry.id   AF-A0AA94F6A2-F1
#
_cell.length_a   1.000
_cell.length_b   1.000
_cell.length_c   1.000
_cell.angle_alpha   90.00
_cell.angle_beta   90.00
_cell.angle_gamma   90.00
#
_symmetry.space_group_name_H-M   'P 1'
#
loop_
_entity.id
_entity.type
_entity.pdbx_description
1 polymer ?
#
loop_
_entity_poly.entity_id
_entity_poly.type
_entity_poly.pdbx_seq_one_letter_code
_entity_poly.pdbx_strand_id
1 'polypeptide(L)'
;MKNFPEGTPDNILATLNDPNKNLLARWKDGTVKGNPTGFERYHYDTPNDPLAHSDIGEFAKPNNPNASIESGKMTGGGHGQTNIDYLKATGKDYFIEHTFDNGVRTGNVIGHKSAAKATEGKQSWFPQSWTKQDIDAAAQYVKQNNQTMFNAATNGAEIFDTYKGVRVGIIKTNGNWGTAFPDFNMQPNSVGVMIKNPKF
;
A
#
# COMPACT_ATOMS: atom_id res chain seq x y z
N MET A 1 -32.15 -11.80 4.27
CA MET A 1 -31.05 -11.06 3.62
C MET A 1 -29.77 -11.39 4.40
N LYS A 2 -28.80 -12.07 3.77
CA LYS A 2 -27.64 -12.65 4.48
C LYS A 2 -26.51 -11.62 4.60
N ASN A 3 -26.34 -11.10 5.82
CA ASN A 3 -25.13 -10.58 6.46
C ASN A 3 -24.20 -9.71 5.60
N PHE A 4 -24.66 -8.52 5.20
CA PHE A 4 -23.72 -7.43 4.96
C PHE A 4 -23.21 -6.93 6.32
N PRO A 5 -21.93 -6.51 6.45
CA PRO A 5 -21.47 -5.86 7.67
C PRO A 5 -22.34 -4.65 7.98
N GLU A 6 -22.61 -4.46 9.27
CA GLU A 6 -23.23 -3.25 9.79
C GLU A 6 -22.41 -2.03 9.33
N GLY A 7 -23.06 -1.02 8.72
CA GLY A 7 -22.40 0.18 8.20
C GLY A 7 -22.17 0.24 6.68
N THR A 8 -22.51 -0.81 5.92
CA THR A 8 -22.41 -0.78 4.44
C THR A 8 -23.24 0.39 3.84
N PRO A 9 -22.65 1.30 3.05
CA PRO A 9 -23.38 2.46 2.52
C PRO A 9 -24.53 2.08 1.56
N ASP A 10 -25.63 2.84 1.61
CA ASP A 10 -26.88 2.53 0.85
C ASP A 10 -26.67 2.45 -0.67
N ASN A 11 -25.83 3.32 -1.24
CA ASN A 11 -25.53 3.31 -2.67
C ASN A 11 -24.80 2.03 -3.11
N ILE A 12 -24.05 1.42 -2.19
CA ILE A 12 -23.32 0.17 -2.43
C ILE A 12 -24.26 -1.02 -2.30
N LEU A 13 -25.10 -1.01 -1.26
CA LEU A 13 -26.13 -2.02 -1.10
C LEU A 13 -27.08 -2.03 -2.31
N ALA A 14 -27.45 -0.86 -2.82
CA ALA A 14 -28.25 -0.72 -4.05
C ALA A 14 -27.52 -1.27 -5.28
N THR A 15 -26.22 -1.00 -5.43
CA THR A 15 -25.43 -1.50 -6.58
C THR A 15 -25.22 -3.01 -6.54
N LEU A 16 -24.96 -3.59 -5.36
CA LEU A 16 -24.82 -5.04 -5.17
C LEU A 16 -26.14 -5.77 -5.43
N ASN A 17 -27.25 -5.23 -4.94
CA ASN A 17 -28.57 -5.84 -5.06
C ASN A 17 -29.25 -5.55 -6.41
N ASP A 18 -28.63 -4.77 -7.31
CA ASP A 18 -29.15 -4.52 -8.66
C ASP A 18 -29.16 -5.83 -9.47
N PRO A 19 -30.35 -6.41 -9.76
CA PRO A 19 -30.45 -7.70 -10.43
C PRO A 19 -29.93 -7.65 -11.86
N ASN A 20 -29.85 -6.46 -12.49
CA ASN A 20 -29.36 -6.30 -13.85
C ASN A 20 -27.82 -6.35 -13.94
N LYS A 21 -27.13 -6.15 -12.81
CA LYS A 21 -25.66 -6.09 -12.77
C LYS A 21 -25.01 -7.38 -12.32
N ASN A 22 -25.79 -8.25 -11.66
CA ASN A 22 -25.35 -9.56 -11.16
C ASN A 22 -24.10 -9.50 -10.25
N LEU A 23 -23.80 -8.32 -9.66
CA LEU A 23 -22.56 -8.09 -8.91
C LEU A 23 -22.52 -8.91 -7.61
N LEU A 24 -23.67 -9.07 -6.94
CA LEU A 24 -23.74 -9.92 -5.74
C LEU A 24 -23.49 -11.40 -6.04
N ALA A 25 -23.95 -11.93 -7.17
CA ALA A 25 -23.68 -13.32 -7.55
C ALA A 25 -22.21 -13.50 -7.92
N ARG A 26 -21.68 -12.59 -8.75
CA ARG A 26 -20.27 -12.55 -9.15
C ARG A 26 -19.32 -12.36 -7.96
N TRP A 27 -19.78 -11.69 -6.91
CA TRP A 27 -19.01 -11.58 -5.68
C TRP A 27 -19.06 -12.88 -4.85
N LYS A 28 -20.23 -13.51 -4.74
CA LYS A 28 -20.41 -14.80 -4.04
C LYS A 28 -19.66 -15.95 -4.67
N ASP A 29 -19.54 -15.96 -6.01
CA ASP A 29 -18.81 -16.99 -6.76
C ASP A 29 -17.31 -16.67 -6.92
N GLY A 30 -16.86 -15.50 -6.45
CA GLY A 30 -15.47 -15.05 -6.50
C GLY A 30 -15.02 -14.48 -7.85
N THR A 31 -15.92 -14.31 -8.82
CA THR A 31 -15.64 -13.70 -10.14
C THR A 31 -15.32 -12.21 -10.04
N VAL A 32 -15.91 -11.51 -9.06
CA VAL A 32 -15.54 -10.13 -8.69
C VAL A 32 -15.04 -10.16 -7.27
N LYS A 33 -13.78 -9.75 -7.09
CA LYS A 33 -13.14 -9.79 -5.79
C LYS A 33 -13.18 -8.40 -5.16
N GLY A 34 -13.88 -8.30 -4.02
CA GLY A 34 -14.01 -7.10 -3.20
C GLY A 34 -14.20 -7.49 -1.74
N ASN A 35 -13.66 -6.71 -0.81
CA ASN A 35 -13.61 -7.08 0.60
C ASN A 35 -15.03 -7.14 1.25
N PRO A 36 -15.50 -8.32 1.71
CA PRO A 36 -16.78 -8.45 2.42
C PRO A 36 -16.90 -7.54 3.64
N THR A 37 -15.82 -7.36 4.40
CA THR A 37 -15.78 -6.65 5.67
C THR A 37 -15.38 -5.17 5.53
N GLY A 38 -15.42 -4.62 4.31
CA GLY A 38 -14.82 -3.31 4.01
C GLY A 38 -15.41 -2.54 2.84
N PHE A 39 -16.70 -2.73 2.52
CA PHE A 39 -17.41 -1.90 1.53
C PHE A 39 -17.54 -0.42 1.94
N GLU A 40 -17.21 -0.05 3.18
CA GLU A 40 -17.03 1.35 3.59
C GLU A 40 -15.81 2.03 2.93
N ARG A 41 -14.92 1.26 2.28
CA ARG A 41 -13.73 1.76 1.60
C ARG A 41 -13.82 1.60 0.08
N TYR A 42 -14.74 2.34 -0.56
CA TYR A 42 -14.56 2.77 -1.96
C TYR A 42 -13.39 3.76 -2.14
N HIS A 43 -12.40 3.60 -1.27
CA HIS A 43 -11.42 4.54 -0.81
C HIS A 43 -10.67 3.79 0.31
N TYR A 44 -9.55 3.15 0.00
CA TYR A 44 -8.39 3.43 0.85
C TYR A 44 -7.95 4.85 0.49
N ASP A 45 -8.84 5.82 0.65
CA ASP A 45 -8.45 7.18 0.93
C ASP A 45 -8.10 7.03 2.40
N THR A 46 -6.85 6.67 2.65
CA THR A 46 -6.24 6.62 3.96
C THR A 46 -5.41 7.89 4.22
N PRO A 47 -5.77 9.11 3.72
CA PRO A 47 -4.90 10.27 3.86
C PRO A 47 -4.72 10.63 5.34
N ASN A 48 -5.60 10.11 6.21
CA ASN A 48 -5.56 10.29 7.66
C ASN A 48 -5.12 9.03 8.44
N ASP A 49 -4.78 7.92 7.78
CA ASP A 49 -4.18 6.73 8.40
C ASP A 49 -2.86 6.39 7.70
N PRO A 50 -1.73 7.00 8.14
CA PRO A 50 -0.41 6.78 7.57
C PRO A 50 -0.01 5.30 7.53
N LEU A 51 -0.47 4.50 8.50
CA LEU A 51 -0.09 3.11 8.60
C LEU A 51 -0.85 2.24 7.61
N ALA A 52 -2.16 2.48 7.42
CA ALA A 52 -2.91 1.83 6.34
C ALA A 52 -2.41 2.27 4.96
N HIS A 53 -2.12 3.57 4.79
CA HIS A 53 -1.47 4.08 3.58
C HIS A 53 -0.17 3.33 3.28
N SER A 54 0.68 3.13 4.29
CA SER A 54 1.97 2.47 4.14
C SER A 54 1.85 0.96 3.91
N ASP A 55 0.92 0.28 4.58
CA ASP A 55 0.78 -1.18 4.49
C ASP A 55 0.03 -1.61 3.21
N ILE A 56 -1.24 -1.25 3.06
CA ILE A 56 -2.09 -1.69 1.94
C ILE A 56 -2.10 -0.71 0.77
N GLY A 57 -1.92 0.59 1.02
CA GLY A 57 -1.90 1.62 -0.01
C GLY A 57 -3.27 2.19 -0.35
N GLU A 58 -3.24 3.15 -1.26
CA GLU A 58 -4.41 3.92 -1.69
C GLU A 58 -4.79 3.57 -3.12
N PHE A 59 -6.10 3.55 -3.38
CA PHE A 59 -6.63 3.19 -4.69
C PHE A 59 -7.74 4.17 -5.08
N ALA A 60 -7.75 4.54 -6.36
CA ALA A 60 -8.81 5.36 -6.92
C ALA A 60 -10.15 4.61 -6.88
N LYS A 61 -11.24 5.38 -6.94
CA LYS A 61 -12.58 4.84 -7.14
C LYS A 61 -12.66 4.04 -8.46
N PRO A 62 -13.60 3.08 -8.57
CA PRO A 62 -13.94 2.50 -9.86
C PRO A 62 -14.29 3.61 -10.87
N ASN A 63 -13.91 3.44 -12.14
CA ASN A 63 -14.22 4.41 -13.20
C ASN A 63 -15.74 4.62 -13.37
N ASN A 64 -16.54 3.58 -13.12
CA ASN A 64 -17.99 3.66 -13.03
C ASN A 64 -18.46 2.93 -11.76
N PRO A 65 -18.62 3.66 -10.64
CA PRO A 65 -19.04 3.07 -9.36
C PRO A 65 -20.44 2.43 -9.40
N ASN A 66 -21.27 2.80 -10.38
CA ASN A 66 -22.57 2.18 -10.57
C ASN A 66 -22.46 0.82 -11.27
N ALA A 67 -21.35 0.52 -11.95
CA ALA A 67 -21.18 -0.70 -12.75
C ALA A 67 -20.09 -1.64 -12.22
N SER A 68 -19.21 -1.17 -11.34
CA SER A 68 -18.13 -1.97 -10.77
C SER A 68 -17.89 -1.61 -9.30
N ILE A 69 -17.57 -2.66 -8.53
CA ILE A 69 -17.12 -2.55 -7.15
C ILE A 69 -15.60 -2.70 -7.00
N GLU A 70 -14.88 -2.92 -8.11
CA GLU A 70 -13.44 -3.08 -8.11
C GLU A 70 -12.76 -1.72 -8.02
N SER A 71 -11.77 -1.60 -7.12
CA SER A 71 -11.00 -0.36 -7.04
C SER A 71 -10.31 -0.05 -8.37
N GLY A 72 -10.17 1.25 -8.65
CA GLY A 72 -9.36 1.74 -9.75
C GLY A 72 -7.86 1.54 -9.50
N LYS A 73 -7.05 2.31 -10.23
CA LYS A 73 -5.59 2.26 -10.10
C LYS A 73 -5.11 2.63 -8.70
N MET A 74 -3.98 2.06 -8.32
CA MET A 74 -3.26 2.45 -7.12
C MET A 74 -2.73 3.89 -7.24
N THR A 75 -2.90 4.69 -6.20
CA THR A 75 -2.57 6.12 -6.20
C THR A 75 -1.42 6.49 -5.26
N GLY A 76 -1.15 5.69 -4.23
CA GLY A 76 -0.11 5.94 -3.23
C GLY A 76 0.13 4.76 -2.30
N GLY A 77 1.23 4.84 -1.53
CA GLY A 77 1.56 3.89 -0.47
C GLY A 77 1.77 2.44 -0.91
N GLY A 78 1.27 1.51 -0.09
CA GLY A 78 1.18 0.07 -0.36
C GLY A 78 2.53 -0.64 -0.43
N HIS A 79 3.27 -0.54 0.66
CA HIS A 79 4.61 -1.10 0.84
C HIS A 79 4.61 -2.37 1.70
N GLY A 80 3.49 -2.75 2.32
CA GLY A 80 3.39 -3.97 3.11
C GLY A 80 3.02 -5.21 2.31
N GLN A 81 3.07 -6.38 2.96
CA GLN A 81 2.60 -7.63 2.35
C GLN A 81 1.08 -7.58 2.07
N THR A 82 0.32 -6.86 2.89
CA THR A 82 -1.13 -6.65 2.71
C THR A 82 -1.44 -6.02 1.34
N ASN A 83 -0.59 -5.14 0.81
CA ASN A 83 -0.75 -4.60 -0.54
C ASN A 83 -0.64 -5.68 -1.61
N ILE A 84 0.40 -6.51 -1.56
CA ILE A 84 0.58 -7.62 -2.51
C ILE A 84 -0.61 -8.59 -2.45
N ASP A 85 -1.06 -8.93 -1.24
CA ASP A 85 -2.19 -9.82 -1.06
C ASP A 85 -3.48 -9.20 -1.62
N TYR A 86 -3.69 -7.89 -1.42
CA TYR A 86 -4.81 -7.15 -2.02
C TYR A 86 -4.73 -7.13 -3.56
N LEU A 87 -3.55 -6.88 -4.14
CA LEU A 87 -3.36 -6.87 -5.60
C LEU A 87 -3.68 -8.24 -6.21
N LYS A 88 -3.15 -9.33 -5.65
CA LYS A 88 -3.50 -10.72 -6.03
C LYS A 88 -4.99 -10.99 -5.88
N ALA A 89 -5.53 -10.61 -4.73
CA ALA A 89 -6.93 -10.79 -4.40
C ALA A 89 -7.84 -9.88 -5.23
N THR A 90 -7.35 -8.92 -6.01
CA THR A 90 -8.19 -8.08 -6.89
C THR A 90 -7.80 -8.19 -8.35
N GLY A 91 -6.98 -9.18 -8.71
CA GLY A 91 -6.54 -9.43 -10.09
C GLY A 91 -5.72 -8.26 -10.67
N LYS A 92 -5.07 -7.47 -9.82
CA LYS A 92 -4.20 -6.36 -10.24
C LYS A 92 -2.78 -6.86 -10.37
N ASP A 93 -2.22 -6.67 -11.55
CA ASP A 93 -0.88 -7.15 -11.86
C ASP A 93 0.20 -6.32 -11.15
N TYR A 94 1.21 -7.02 -10.68
CA TYR A 94 2.41 -6.46 -10.09
C TYR A 94 3.60 -7.36 -10.43
N PHE A 95 4.80 -6.80 -10.39
CA PHE A 95 6.04 -7.52 -10.66
C PHE A 95 7.05 -7.20 -9.57
N ILE A 96 7.66 -8.23 -8.97
CA ILE A 96 8.85 -8.08 -8.13
C ILE A 96 10.05 -8.30 -9.05
N GLU A 97 10.83 -7.26 -9.28
CA GLU A 97 12.00 -7.26 -10.16
C GLU A 97 13.27 -7.64 -9.41
N HIS A 98 13.40 -7.20 -8.16
CA HIS A 98 14.56 -7.50 -7.32
C HIS A 98 14.13 -7.73 -5.87
N THR A 99 14.88 -8.58 -5.18
CA THR A 99 14.79 -8.79 -3.74
C THR A 99 16.18 -8.68 -3.16
N PHE A 100 16.40 -7.73 -2.26
CA PHE A 100 17.64 -7.56 -1.52
C PHE A 100 17.83 -8.68 -0.48
N ASP A 101 19.06 -8.90 -0.02
CA ASP A 101 19.39 -9.91 0.99
C ASP A 101 18.61 -9.75 2.30
N ASN A 102 18.24 -8.51 2.65
CA ASN A 102 17.43 -8.21 3.84
C ASN A 102 15.92 -8.43 3.63
N GLY A 103 15.51 -8.94 2.47
CA GLY A 103 14.13 -9.27 2.12
C GLY A 103 13.31 -8.12 1.54
N VAL A 104 13.84 -6.89 1.45
CA VAL A 104 13.16 -5.80 0.74
C VAL A 104 13.00 -6.16 -0.73
N ARG A 105 11.80 -5.89 -1.27
CA ARG A 105 11.44 -6.20 -2.66
C ARG A 105 11.22 -4.91 -3.42
N THR A 106 11.61 -4.86 -4.69
CA THR A 106 11.35 -3.71 -5.57
C THR A 106 10.79 -4.16 -6.91
N GLY A 107 9.99 -3.31 -7.54
CA GLY A 107 9.38 -3.58 -8.83
C GLY A 107 8.23 -2.63 -9.15
N ASN A 108 7.14 -3.15 -9.70
CA ASN A 108 6.06 -2.34 -10.27
C ASN A 108 4.68 -2.82 -9.86
N VAL A 109 3.72 -1.89 -9.83
CA VAL A 109 2.28 -2.18 -9.86
C VAL A 109 1.73 -1.66 -11.19
N ILE A 110 1.23 -2.56 -12.04
CA ILE A 110 0.80 -2.19 -13.38
C ILE A 110 -0.40 -1.25 -13.32
N GLY A 111 -0.32 -0.17 -14.09
CA GLY A 111 -1.36 0.87 -14.10
C GLY A 111 -1.35 1.80 -12.89
N HIS A 112 -0.32 1.76 -12.03
CA HIS A 112 -0.16 2.70 -10.92
C HIS A 112 -0.19 4.17 -11.40
N LYS A 113 -0.75 5.09 -10.60
CA LYS A 113 -0.89 6.53 -10.96
C LYS A 113 0.45 7.20 -11.27
N SER A 114 1.49 6.92 -10.49
CA SER A 114 2.87 7.30 -10.77
C SER A 114 3.50 6.38 -11.81
N ALA A 115 3.98 6.95 -12.93
CA ALA A 115 4.64 6.21 -14.02
C ALA A 115 5.89 5.46 -13.54
N ALA A 116 6.71 6.10 -12.70
CA ALA A 116 7.88 5.50 -12.06
C ALA A 116 7.57 4.19 -11.31
N LYS A 117 6.42 4.12 -10.64
CA LYS A 117 5.96 2.93 -9.92
C LYS A 117 5.22 1.92 -10.80
N ALA A 118 4.80 2.35 -11.99
CA ALA A 118 4.14 1.50 -12.97
C ALA A 118 5.12 0.73 -13.85
N THR A 119 6.29 1.33 -14.17
CA THR A 119 7.22 0.77 -15.18
C THR A 119 8.70 0.82 -14.81
N GLU A 120 9.13 1.63 -13.84
CA GLU A 120 10.57 1.88 -13.58
C GLU A 120 11.12 1.16 -12.34
N GLY A 121 10.38 0.24 -11.73
CA GLY A 121 10.87 -0.54 -10.58
C GLY A 121 10.89 0.22 -9.25
N LYS A 122 10.22 1.39 -9.20
CA LYS A 122 10.26 2.30 -8.03
C LYS A 122 9.14 2.06 -7.03
N GLN A 123 8.35 0.99 -7.18
CA GLN A 123 7.56 0.48 -6.07
C GLN A 123 8.44 -0.45 -5.24
N SER A 124 8.42 -0.29 -3.93
CA SER A 124 9.13 -1.16 -3.01
C SER A 124 8.16 -1.76 -1.99
N TRP A 125 8.48 -2.95 -1.50
CA TRP A 125 7.75 -3.59 -0.43
C TRP A 125 8.72 -4.04 0.65
N PHE A 126 8.27 -3.95 1.90
CA PHE A 126 8.96 -4.49 3.05
C PHE A 126 9.14 -6.02 2.89
N PRO A 127 10.02 -6.64 3.69
CA PRO A 127 10.13 -8.09 3.74
C PRO A 127 8.76 -8.74 3.90
N GLN A 128 8.53 -9.84 3.21
CA GLN A 128 7.23 -10.52 3.23
C GLN A 128 6.76 -10.90 4.64
N SER A 129 7.70 -11.13 5.57
CA SER A 129 7.41 -11.45 6.97
C SER A 129 7.01 -10.25 7.83
N TRP A 130 7.15 -9.02 7.35
CA TRP A 130 6.80 -7.83 8.13
C TRP A 130 5.29 -7.64 8.17
N THR A 131 4.80 -7.49 9.39
CA THR A 131 3.40 -7.16 9.68
C THR A 131 3.16 -5.65 9.63
N LYS A 132 1.88 -5.23 9.65
CA LYS A 132 1.51 -3.82 9.84
C LYS A 132 2.16 -3.23 11.11
N GLN A 133 2.30 -4.02 12.17
CA GLN A 133 2.95 -3.63 13.42
C GLN A 133 4.46 -3.44 13.27
N ASP A 134 5.14 -4.26 12.46
CA ASP A 134 6.57 -4.06 12.17
C ASP A 134 6.82 -2.76 11.40
N ILE A 135 5.93 -2.41 10.47
CA ILE A 135 5.99 -1.16 9.71
C ILE A 135 5.80 0.06 10.63
N ASP A 136 4.82 0.00 11.54
CA ASP A 136 4.58 1.06 12.52
C ASP A 136 5.79 1.26 13.45
N ALA A 137 6.31 0.16 14.01
CA ALA A 137 7.50 0.19 14.85
C ALA A 137 8.71 0.77 14.11
N ALA A 138 8.91 0.41 12.84
CA ALA A 138 9.97 0.97 12.02
C ALA A 138 9.80 2.47 11.78
N ALA A 139 8.59 2.93 11.47
CA ALA A 139 8.29 4.35 11.25
C ALA A 139 8.54 5.18 12.52
N GLN A 140 8.10 4.67 13.67
CA GLN A 140 8.36 5.28 14.97
C GLN A 140 9.84 5.32 15.29
N TYR A 141 10.57 4.23 15.04
CA TYR A 141 12.01 4.17 15.21
C TYR A 141 12.74 5.23 14.38
N VAL A 142 12.47 5.31 13.07
CA VAL A 142 13.09 6.31 12.17
C VAL A 142 12.81 7.73 12.67
N LYS A 143 11.55 8.03 13.04
CA LYS A 143 11.17 9.34 13.57
C LYS A 143 11.88 9.69 14.87
N GLN A 144 11.94 8.76 15.82
CA GLN A 144 12.54 8.97 17.14
C GLN A 144 14.06 9.12 17.03
N ASN A 145 14.73 8.26 16.26
CA ASN A 145 16.18 8.30 16.12
C ASN A 145 16.67 9.51 15.30
N ASN A 146 15.78 10.12 14.50
CA ASN A 146 16.07 11.31 13.70
C ASN A 146 15.27 12.54 14.14
N GLN A 147 14.89 12.65 15.42
CA GLN A 147 13.93 13.66 15.89
C GLN A 147 14.32 15.10 15.52
N THR A 148 15.60 15.48 15.64
CA THR A 148 16.08 16.83 15.29
C THR A 148 15.89 17.11 13.79
N MET A 149 16.31 16.18 12.93
CA MET A 149 16.13 16.28 11.48
C MET A 149 14.64 16.28 11.12
N PHE A 150 13.86 15.40 11.75
CA PHE A 150 12.42 15.30 11.56
C PHE A 150 11.70 16.60 11.92
N ASN A 151 12.04 17.22 13.05
CA ASN A 151 11.42 18.47 13.47
C ASN A 151 11.76 19.63 12.53
N ALA A 152 13.00 19.70 12.04
CA ALA A 152 13.46 20.74 11.11
C ALA A 152 12.95 20.54 9.66
N ALA A 153 12.62 19.32 9.25
CA ALA A 153 12.21 19.01 7.88
C ALA A 153 10.87 19.67 7.50
N THR A 154 10.71 20.02 6.23
CA THR A 154 9.43 20.46 5.66
C THR A 154 8.50 19.28 5.37
N ASN A 155 7.20 19.54 5.21
CA ASN A 155 6.27 18.52 4.73
C ASN A 155 6.72 18.02 3.34
N GLY A 156 6.65 16.71 3.13
CA GLY A 156 7.12 16.02 1.93
C GLY A 156 8.57 15.54 1.98
N ALA A 157 9.35 15.93 2.99
CA ALA A 157 10.72 15.46 3.15
C ALA A 157 10.77 13.98 3.55
N GLU A 158 11.69 13.24 2.91
CA GLU A 158 12.03 11.86 3.24
C GLU A 158 13.16 11.82 4.27
N ILE A 159 12.99 11.02 5.31
CA ILE A 159 13.98 10.80 6.37
C ILE A 159 14.18 9.31 6.51
N PHE A 160 15.43 8.86 6.57
CA PHE A 160 15.77 7.45 6.54
C PHE A 160 16.57 7.01 7.77
N ASP A 161 16.32 5.79 8.20
CA ASP A 161 17.16 5.06 9.16
C ASP A 161 17.13 3.56 8.88
N THR A 162 18.00 2.80 9.53
CA THR A 162 18.03 1.33 9.43
C THR A 162 17.35 0.70 10.64
N TYR A 163 16.27 -0.04 10.39
CA TYR A 163 15.54 -0.80 11.40
C TYR A 163 15.50 -2.28 11.02
N LYS A 164 15.95 -3.16 11.93
CA LYS A 164 16.05 -4.62 11.70
C LYS A 164 16.75 -4.98 10.37
N GLY A 165 17.81 -4.25 10.02
CA GLY A 165 18.58 -4.47 8.77
C GLY A 165 17.95 -3.89 7.51
N VAL A 166 16.77 -3.27 7.59
CA VAL A 166 16.11 -2.59 6.47
C VAL A 166 16.31 -1.09 6.57
N ARG A 167 16.74 -0.44 5.48
CA ARG A 167 16.70 1.02 5.37
C ARG A 167 15.27 1.45 5.08
N VAL A 168 14.66 2.10 6.06
CA VAL A 168 13.28 2.57 6.05
C VAL A 168 13.26 4.08 5.93
N GLY A 169 12.50 4.58 4.97
CA GLY A 169 12.15 5.98 4.83
C GLY A 169 10.80 6.29 5.46
N ILE A 170 10.67 7.48 6.03
CA ILE A 170 9.38 8.10 6.35
C ILE A 170 9.24 9.45 5.63
N ILE A 171 8.03 9.77 5.17
CA ILE A 171 7.70 11.09 4.62
C ILE A 171 7.04 11.93 5.71
N LYS A 172 7.56 13.13 5.98
CA LYS A 172 6.92 14.07 6.92
C LYS A 172 5.64 14.66 6.33
N THR A 173 4.55 14.64 7.09
CA THR A 173 3.24 15.19 6.75
C THR A 173 2.57 15.76 8.00
N ASN A 174 2.29 17.06 8.01
CA ASN A 174 1.55 17.75 9.07
C ASN A 174 2.09 17.49 10.49
N GLY A 175 3.41 17.53 10.66
CA GLY A 175 4.06 17.32 11.97
C GLY A 175 4.16 15.86 12.41
N ASN A 176 3.67 14.91 11.61
CA ASN A 176 3.86 13.48 11.81
C ASN A 176 4.38 12.80 10.53
N TRP A 177 4.57 11.48 10.52
CA TRP A 177 4.87 10.76 9.29
C TRP A 177 3.56 10.41 8.55
N GLY A 178 3.54 10.60 7.23
CA GLY A 178 2.41 10.26 6.36
C GLY A 178 2.59 8.95 5.59
N THR A 179 3.84 8.52 5.41
CA THR A 179 4.18 7.26 4.73
C THR A 179 5.44 6.68 5.34
N ALA A 180 5.49 5.37 5.51
CA ALA A 180 6.66 4.57 5.79
C ALA A 180 6.90 3.61 4.63
N PHE A 181 8.13 3.53 4.14
CA PHE A 181 8.47 2.76 2.94
C PHE A 181 9.92 2.27 3.01
N PRO A 182 10.25 1.12 2.40
CA PRO A 182 11.64 0.74 2.23
C PRO A 182 12.27 1.55 1.10
N ASP A 183 13.51 2.00 1.30
CA ASP A 183 14.30 2.66 0.25
C ASP A 183 14.45 1.71 -0.95
N PHE A 184 13.88 2.10 -2.10
CA PHE A 184 13.89 1.28 -3.32
C PHE A 184 15.25 1.31 -4.04
N ASN A 185 16.07 2.33 -3.77
CA ASN A 185 17.32 2.58 -4.47
C ASN A 185 18.50 1.93 -3.75
N MET A 186 18.47 1.87 -2.42
CA MET A 186 19.56 1.28 -1.65
C MET A 186 19.10 0.61 -0.35
N GLN A 187 19.73 -0.51 -0.02
CA GLN A 187 19.47 -1.27 1.21
C GLN A 187 20.78 -1.75 1.84
N PRO A 188 20.84 -1.95 3.16
CA PRO A 188 21.97 -2.63 3.79
C PRO A 188 21.98 -4.11 3.38
N ASN A 189 23.15 -4.64 3.04
CA ASN A 189 23.35 -6.08 2.90
C ASN A 189 23.46 -6.77 4.28
N SER A 190 23.72 -8.08 4.28
CA SER A 190 23.81 -8.89 5.51
C SER A 190 24.89 -8.46 6.52
N VAL A 191 25.88 -7.66 6.08
CA VAL A 191 26.94 -7.11 6.95
C VAL A 191 26.79 -5.61 7.19
N GLY A 192 25.64 -5.02 6.82
CA GLY A 192 25.31 -3.62 7.07
C GLY A 192 25.88 -2.61 6.07
N VAL A 193 26.51 -3.08 4.99
CA VAL A 193 27.01 -2.20 3.92
C VAL A 193 25.86 -1.82 2.99
N MET A 194 25.72 -0.53 2.71
CA MET A 194 24.72 -0.04 1.76
C MET A 194 25.04 -0.53 0.34
N ILE A 195 24.12 -1.29 -0.24
CA ILE A 195 24.17 -1.74 -1.63
C ILE A 195 23.08 -1.05 -2.45
N LYS A 196 23.40 -0.69 -3.69
CA LYS A 196 22.45 -0.10 -4.62
C LYS A 196 21.61 -1.19 -5.27
N ASN A 197 20.35 -0.88 -5.56
CA ASN A 197 19.49 -1.73 -6.38
C ASN A 197 20.18 -1.96 -7.75
N PRO A 198 20.36 -3.21 -8.20
CA PRO A 198 21.01 -3.49 -9.47
C PRO A 198 20.27 -2.93 -10.69
N LYS A 199 19.00 -2.50 -10.54
CA LYS A 199 18.24 -1.83 -11.59
C LYS A 199 18.71 -0.39 -11.88
N PHE A 200 19.37 0.29 -10.93
CA PHE A 200 19.68 1.73 -11.03
C PHE A 200 21.17 2.04 -11.12
#